data_AF-A0A2P5EFU2-F1
#
_entry.id   AF-A0A2P5EFU2-F1
#
_cell.length_a   1.000
_cell.length_b   1.000
_cell.length_c   1.000
_cell.angle_alpha   90.00
_cell.angle_beta   90.00
_cell.angle_gamma   90.00
#
_symmetry.space_group_name_H-M   'P 1'
#
loop_
_entity.id
_entity.type
_entity.pdbx_description
1 polymer ?
#
loop_
_entity_poly.entity_id
_entity_poly.type
_entity_poly.pdbx_seq_one_letter_code
_entity_poly.pdbx_strand_id
1 'polypeptide(L)'
;MADVNRALLAKLVWKLACNKERPWIQLLYHKYCNILDFWEVSVKSSDCLVWKGILSAKGKCGIAGIFRDDLGSILLLTFKSDIATSPLEAECMAIQMVLITALEKGWSRMTVESDATPVVHALKSGKPPP
;
A
#
# COMPACT_ATOMS: atom_id res chain seq x y z
N MET A 1 18.65 -3.22 -16.27
CA MET A 1 18.07 -2.02 -15.62
C MET A 1 18.42 -2.14 -14.15
N ALA A 2 19.18 -1.20 -13.58
CA ALA A 2 19.72 -1.32 -12.23
C ALA A 2 18.62 -1.58 -11.18
N ASP A 3 18.96 -2.33 -10.13
CA ASP A 3 18.05 -2.67 -9.04
C ASP A 3 17.70 -1.40 -8.26
N VAL A 4 16.57 -0.79 -8.61
CA VAL A 4 16.09 0.44 -7.96
C VAL A 4 15.37 0.05 -6.68
N ASN A 5 15.83 0.60 -5.55
CA ASN A 5 15.22 0.35 -4.24
C ASN A 5 13.78 0.89 -4.18
N ARG A 6 12.80 0.01 -4.46
CA ARG A 6 11.37 0.32 -4.50
C ARG A 6 10.82 0.76 -3.14
N ALA A 7 11.35 0.21 -2.05
CA ALA A 7 10.94 0.56 -0.69
C ALA A 7 11.32 2.02 -0.36
N LEU A 8 12.52 2.45 -0.77
CA LEU A 8 12.95 3.84 -0.65
C LEU A 8 12.04 4.77 -1.45
N LEU A 9 11.72 4.42 -2.70
CA LEU A 9 10.82 5.24 -3.53
C LEU A 9 9.42 5.35 -2.93
N ALA A 10 8.84 4.24 -2.47
CA ALA A 10 7.54 4.24 -1.79
C ALA A 10 7.57 5.13 -0.54
N LYS A 11 8.66 5.09 0.23
CA LYS A 11 8.84 5.97 1.40
C LYS A 11 8.93 7.45 1.00
N LEU A 12 9.55 7.78 -0.13
CA LEU A 12 9.60 9.15 -0.66
C LEU A 12 8.22 9.61 -1.14
N VAL A 13 7.47 8.76 -1.84
CA VAL A 13 6.07 9.00 -2.23
C VAL A 13 5.23 9.31 -1.00
N TRP A 14 5.30 8.48 0.04
CA TRP A 14 4.53 8.70 1.27
C TRP A 14 4.91 10.01 1.97
N LYS A 15 6.21 10.34 2.02
CA LYS A 15 6.66 11.63 2.55
C LYS A 15 6.08 12.80 1.75
N LEU A 16 6.08 12.74 0.43
CA LEU A 16 5.48 13.75 -0.45
C LEU A 16 3.97 13.88 -0.23
N ALA A 17 3.26 12.77 -0.08
CA ALA A 17 1.81 12.78 0.15
C ALA A 17 1.42 13.40 1.49
N CYS A 18 2.18 13.10 2.57
CA CYS A 18 1.75 13.40 3.93
C CYS A 18 2.49 14.56 4.61
N ASN A 19 3.66 14.98 4.12
CA ASN A 19 4.53 15.91 4.85
C ASN A 19 4.92 17.14 4.01
N LYS A 20 3.93 18.01 3.73
CA LYS A 20 4.10 19.16 2.83
C LYS A 20 5.03 20.27 3.36
N GLU A 21 5.46 20.20 4.62
CA GLU A 21 6.24 21.27 5.27
C GLU A 21 7.75 21.20 5.02
N ARG A 22 8.27 20.07 4.52
CA ARG A 22 9.73 19.94 4.31
C ARG A 22 10.18 20.76 3.10
N PRO A 23 11.29 21.52 3.18
CA PRO A 23 11.74 22.37 2.07
C PRO A 23 11.89 21.64 0.74
N TRP A 24 12.47 20.43 0.73
CA TRP A 24 12.61 19.63 -0.48
C TRP A 24 11.27 19.15 -1.06
N ILE A 25 10.25 18.94 -0.22
CA ILE A 25 8.89 18.59 -0.65
C ILE A 25 8.24 19.80 -1.29
N GLN A 26 8.32 20.97 -0.65
CA GLN A 26 7.79 22.22 -1.21
C GLN A 26 8.42 22.55 -2.58
N LEU A 27 9.73 22.36 -2.71
CA LEU A 27 10.45 22.53 -3.97
C LEU A 27 9.93 21.59 -5.07
N LEU A 28 9.72 20.31 -4.75
CA LEU A 28 9.18 19.34 -5.70
C LEU A 28 7.72 19.63 -6.06
N TYR A 29 6.89 19.99 -5.09
CA TYR A 29 5.50 20.39 -5.34
C TYR A 29 5.43 21.61 -6.25
N HIS A 30 6.22 22.65 -5.94
CA HIS A 30 6.23 23.86 -6.76
C HIS A 30 6.73 23.59 -8.18
N LYS A 31 7.70 22.68 -8.35
CA LYS A 31 8.25 22.34 -9.67
C LYS A 31 7.35 21.44 -10.49
N TYR A 32 6.70 20.45 -9.87
CA TYR A 32 6.03 19.35 -10.58
C TYR A 32 4.52 19.26 -10.35
N CYS A 33 4.00 19.78 -9.24
CA CYS A 33 2.60 19.69 -8.81
C CYS A 33 1.92 21.07 -8.77
N ASN A 34 2.18 21.94 -9.77
CA ASN A 34 1.69 23.32 -9.82
C ASN A 34 0.23 23.50 -9.34
N ILE A 35 -0.74 23.13 -10.19
CA ILE A 35 -2.19 23.25 -9.92
C ILE A 35 -2.79 21.88 -9.58
N LEU A 36 -2.16 20.81 -10.04
CA LEU A 36 -2.63 19.44 -9.87
C LEU A 36 -2.24 18.89 -8.50
N ASP A 37 -3.10 18.06 -7.94
CA ASP A 37 -2.72 17.27 -6.78
C ASP A 37 -1.62 16.27 -7.16
N PHE A 38 -0.75 15.93 -6.20
CA PHE A 38 0.32 14.95 -6.40
C PHE A 38 -0.18 13.62 -6.97
N TRP A 39 -1.36 13.17 -6.54
CA TRP A 39 -1.98 11.93 -7.01
C TRP A 39 -2.46 12.01 -8.46
N GLU A 40 -2.56 13.19 -9.06
CA GLU A 40 -2.97 13.41 -10.45
C GLU A 40 -1.79 13.62 -11.40
N VAL A 41 -0.61 13.97 -10.88
CA VAL A 41 0.58 14.23 -11.72
C VAL A 41 1.04 12.96 -12.44
N SER A 42 1.23 13.09 -13.76
CA SER A 42 1.79 12.08 -14.64
C SER A 42 3.23 12.41 -15.04
N VAL A 43 3.99 11.37 -15.42
CA VAL A 43 5.41 11.49 -15.82
C VAL A 43 5.53 12.22 -17.16
N LYS A 44 6.43 13.19 -17.23
CA LYS A 44 6.83 13.88 -18.47
C LYS A 44 8.22 13.45 -18.93
N SER A 45 8.47 13.55 -20.23
CA SER A 45 9.78 13.21 -20.82
C SER A 45 10.92 14.08 -20.27
N SER A 46 10.65 15.36 -19.98
CA SER A 46 11.60 16.33 -19.41
C SER A 46 11.84 16.16 -17.90
N ASP A 47 11.10 15.28 -17.22
CA ASP A 47 11.28 15.10 -15.77
C ASP A 47 12.62 14.45 -15.44
N CYS A 48 13.17 14.83 -14.29
CA CYS A 48 14.42 14.23 -13.81
C CYS A 48 14.19 12.78 -13.35
N LEU A 49 15.25 11.98 -13.35
CA LEU A 49 15.18 10.56 -13.00
C LEU A 49 14.65 10.33 -11.58
N VAL A 50 14.95 11.22 -10.64
CA VAL A 50 14.45 11.14 -9.25
C VAL A 50 12.93 11.27 -9.22
N TRP A 51 12.37 12.29 -9.89
CA TRP A 51 10.92 12.50 -9.94
C TRP A 51 10.21 11.35 -10.66
N LYS A 52 10.75 10.89 -11.79
CA LYS A 52 10.27 9.70 -12.51
C LYS A 52 10.26 8.47 -11.61
N GLY A 53 11.32 8.26 -10.83
CA GLY A 53 11.43 7.18 -9.87
C GLY A 53 10.34 7.27 -8.79
N ILE A 54 10.14 8.45 -8.20
CA ILE A 54 9.09 8.69 -7.20
C ILE A 54 7.71 8.38 -7.79
N LEU A 55 7.36 8.95 -8.95
CA LEU A 55 6.06 8.69 -9.60
C LEU A 55 5.88 7.22 -9.97
N SER A 56 6.96 6.50 -10.31
CA SER A 56 6.89 5.06 -10.60
C SER A 56 6.47 4.19 -9.40
N ALA A 57 6.53 4.73 -8.17
CA ALA A 57 6.08 4.06 -6.96
C ALA A 57 4.72 4.56 -6.46
N LYS A 58 4.08 5.50 -7.16
CA LYS A 58 2.78 6.05 -6.79
C LYS A 58 1.70 4.96 -6.85
N GLY A 59 0.91 4.84 -5.79
CA GLY A 59 -0.15 3.85 -5.66
C GLY A 59 0.34 2.40 -5.45
N LYS A 60 1.66 2.14 -5.48
CA LYS A 60 2.16 0.79 -5.18
C LYS A 60 1.98 0.47 -3.71
N CYS A 61 1.34 -0.65 -3.42
CA CYS A 61 1.18 -1.19 -2.09
C CYS A 61 1.85 -2.58 -1.98
N GLY A 62 2.23 -2.92 -0.75
CA GLY A 62 2.59 -4.28 -0.38
C GLY A 62 1.43 -4.88 0.39
N ILE A 63 1.08 -6.11 0.06
CA ILE A 63 -0.01 -6.85 0.66
C ILE A 63 0.58 -8.13 1.21
N ALA A 64 0.32 -8.45 2.47
CA ALA A 64 0.90 -9.62 3.12
C ALA A 64 -0.04 -10.27 4.13
N GLY A 65 0.15 -11.57 4.35
CA GLY A 65 -0.57 -12.37 5.32
C GLY A 65 0.35 -13.38 6.00
N ILE A 66 0.13 -13.60 7.29
CA ILE A 66 0.86 -14.60 8.09
C ILE A 66 -0.17 -15.56 8.66
N PHE A 67 -0.04 -16.84 8.33
CA PHE A 67 -0.88 -17.91 8.86
C PHE A 67 -0.10 -18.68 9.92
N ARG A 68 -0.74 -18.91 11.06
CA ARG A 68 -0.17 -19.62 12.18
C ARG A 68 -1.16 -20.64 12.74
N ASP A 69 -0.65 -21.69 13.36
CA ASP A 69 -1.46 -22.55 14.21
C ASP A 69 -1.72 -21.90 15.58
N ASP A 70 -2.47 -22.60 16.42
CA ASP A 70 -2.81 -22.19 17.79
C ASP A 70 -1.61 -22.18 18.76
N LEU A 71 -0.52 -22.85 18.40
CA LEU A 71 0.75 -22.82 19.12
C LEU A 71 1.66 -21.66 18.65
N GLY A 72 1.23 -20.90 17.64
CA GLY A 72 1.97 -19.79 17.06
C GLY A 72 2.99 -20.19 15.98
N SER A 73 3.05 -21.46 15.59
CA SER A 73 3.93 -21.94 14.51
C SER A 73 3.47 -21.35 13.19
N ILE A 74 4.38 -20.78 12.41
CA ILE A 74 4.06 -20.23 11.09
C ILE A 74 3.80 -21.37 10.11
N LEU A 75 2.59 -21.41 9.55
CA LEU A 75 2.17 -22.38 8.55
C LEU A 75 2.43 -21.89 7.13
N LEU A 76 2.21 -20.59 6.89
CA LEU A 76 2.34 -19.98 5.57
C LEU A 76 2.57 -18.47 5.69
N LEU A 77 3.37 -17.95 4.77
CA LEU A 77 3.51 -16.52 4.51
C LEU A 77 3.05 -16.24 3.09
N THR A 78 2.18 -15.25 2.91
CA THR A 78 1.80 -14.76 1.58
C THR A 78 2.16 -13.29 1.47
N PHE A 79 2.67 -12.90 0.31
CA PHE A 79 2.94 -11.50 0.01
C PHE A 79 2.85 -11.24 -1.49
N LYS A 80 2.37 -10.06 -1.86
CA LYS A 80 2.37 -9.56 -3.23
C LYS A 80 2.52 -8.05 -3.25
N SER A 81 3.04 -7.52 -4.35
CA SER A 81 2.93 -6.10 -4.66
C SER A 81 1.71 -5.86 -5.52
N ASP A 82 0.95 -4.81 -5.24
CA ASP A 82 -0.24 -4.46 -6.01
C ASP A 82 -0.37 -2.94 -6.14
N ILE A 83 -1.45 -2.47 -6.77
CA ILE A 83 -1.80 -1.05 -6.84
C ILE A 83 -3.06 -0.81 -6.01
N ALA A 84 -3.01 0.19 -5.14
CA ALA A 84 -4.15 0.70 -4.39
C ALA A 84 -4.20 2.22 -4.48
N THR A 85 -5.41 2.76 -4.47
CA THR A 85 -5.70 4.20 -4.48
C THR A 85 -5.72 4.81 -3.08
N SER A 86 -5.88 3.97 -2.04
CA SER A 86 -5.84 4.39 -0.65
C SER A 86 -5.21 3.32 0.26
N PRO A 87 -4.72 3.70 1.46
CA PRO A 87 -4.29 2.72 2.47
C PRO A 87 -5.42 1.74 2.83
N LEU A 88 -6.65 2.24 2.99
CA LEU A 88 -7.80 1.41 3.34
C LEU A 88 -8.09 0.34 2.28
N GLU A 89 -7.99 0.69 1.00
CA GLU A 89 -8.11 -0.27 -0.09
C GLU A 89 -7.01 -1.35 -0.01
N ALA A 90 -5.76 -0.96 0.25
CA ALA A 90 -4.67 -1.93 0.41
C ALA A 90 -4.92 -2.90 1.59
N GLU A 91 -5.45 -2.42 2.72
CA GLU A 91 -5.83 -3.25 3.86
C GLU A 91 -6.96 -4.23 3.51
N CYS A 92 -7.99 -3.75 2.81
CA CYS A 92 -9.07 -4.61 2.31
C CYS A 92 -8.53 -5.70 1.38
N MET A 93 -7.64 -5.35 0.45
CA MET A 93 -7.01 -6.30 -0.46
C MET A 93 -6.14 -7.32 0.29
N ALA A 94 -5.50 -6.94 1.40
CA ALA A 94 -4.73 -7.85 2.25
C ALA A 94 -5.60 -8.90 2.92
N ILE A 95 -6.68 -8.47 3.55
CA ILE A 95 -7.63 -9.40 4.18
C ILE A 95 -8.27 -10.29 3.11
N GLN A 96 -8.66 -9.74 1.96
CA GLN A 96 -9.22 -10.52 0.86
C GLN A 96 -8.25 -11.61 0.38
N MET A 97 -6.97 -11.26 0.16
CA MET A 97 -5.94 -12.22 -0.24
C MET A 97 -5.80 -13.34 0.81
N VAL A 98 -5.76 -12.98 2.09
CA VAL A 98 -5.66 -13.93 3.20
C VAL A 98 -6.85 -14.91 3.22
N LEU A 99 -8.06 -14.40 3.03
CA LEU A 99 -9.28 -15.23 3.02
C LEU A 99 -9.32 -16.18 1.82
N ILE A 100 -8.94 -15.70 0.63
CA ILE A 100 -8.86 -16.54 -0.57
C ILE A 100 -7.82 -17.65 -0.38
N THR A 101 -6.62 -17.31 0.11
CA THR A 101 -5.59 -18.32 0.40
C THR A 101 -6.06 -19.34 1.44
N ALA A 102 -6.77 -18.90 2.49
CA ALA A 102 -7.30 -19.82 3.50
C ALA A 102 -8.32 -20.80 2.89
N LEU A 103 -9.20 -20.29 2.03
CA LEU A 103 -10.18 -21.10 1.31
C LEU A 103 -9.50 -22.13 0.40
N GLU A 104 -8.48 -21.73 -0.36
CA GLU A 104 -7.68 -22.62 -1.23
C GLU A 104 -6.95 -23.71 -0.43
N LYS A 105 -6.53 -23.41 0.80
CA LYS A 105 -5.91 -24.38 1.72
C LYS A 105 -6.92 -25.31 2.41
N GLY A 106 -8.21 -25.08 2.22
CA GLY A 106 -9.27 -25.86 2.87
C GLY A 106 -9.46 -25.52 4.35
N TRP A 107 -9.00 -24.36 4.81
CA TRP A 107 -9.20 -23.93 6.19
C TRP A 107 -10.61 -23.37 6.37
N SER A 108 -11.40 -24.01 7.23
CA SER A 108 -12.82 -23.68 7.45
C SER A 108 -13.08 -22.83 8.68
N ARG A 109 -12.12 -22.74 9.61
CA ARG A 109 -12.20 -21.92 10.82
C ARG A 109 -10.88 -21.19 11.01
N MET A 110 -10.94 -19.86 11.07
CA MET A 110 -9.77 -19.02 11.26
C MET A 110 -10.13 -17.77 12.06
N THR A 111 -9.16 -17.23 12.78
CA THR A 111 -9.22 -15.89 13.38
C THR A 111 -8.35 -14.98 12.54
N VAL A 112 -8.93 -13.89 12.02
CA VAL A 112 -8.20 -12.86 11.28
C VAL A 112 -7.86 -11.73 12.24
N GLU A 113 -6.57 -11.43 12.37
CA GLU A 113 -6.04 -10.32 13.15
C GLU A 113 -5.50 -9.25 12.19
N SER A 114 -5.91 -7.99 12.37
CA SER A 114 -5.44 -6.86 11.58
C SER A 114 -5.53 -5.58 12.42
N ASP A 115 -4.59 -4.66 12.21
CA ASP A 115 -4.59 -3.32 12.80
C ASP A 115 -5.49 -2.33 12.04
N ALA A 116 -6.04 -2.74 10.88
CA ALA A 116 -6.99 -1.98 10.08
C ALA A 116 -8.38 -1.94 10.74
N THR A 117 -8.49 -1.16 11.82
CA THR A 117 -9.71 -1.01 12.64
C THR A 117 -10.99 -0.74 11.83
N PRO A 118 -10.99 0.12 10.77
CA PRO A 118 -12.17 0.35 9.95
C PRO A 118 -12.63 -0.90 9.22
N VAL A 119 -11.70 -1.71 8.70
CA VAL A 119 -12.01 -2.95 7.97
C VAL A 119 -12.50 -4.03 8.93
N VAL A 120 -11.87 -4.16 10.10
CA VAL A 120 -12.33 -5.09 11.15
C VAL A 120 -13.74 -4.75 11.61
N HIS A 121 -14.06 -3.46 11.80
CA HIS A 121 -15.42 -3.03 12.15
C HIS A 121 -16.43 -3.30 11.03
N ALA A 122 -16.05 -3.02 9.77
CA ALA A 122 -16.89 -3.30 8.62
C ALA A 122 -17.27 -4.79 8.54
N LEU A 123 -16.28 -5.69 8.69
CA LEU A 123 -16.49 -7.13 8.69
C LEU A 123 -17.35 -7.61 9.86
N LYS A 124 -17.17 -7.05 11.06
CA LYS A 124 -17.99 -7.39 12.24
C LYS A 124 -19.43 -6.89 12.14
N SER A 125 -19.64 -5.72 11.53
CA SER A 125 -20.96 -5.06 11.46
C SER A 125 -21.75 -5.40 10.20
N GLY A 126 -21.12 -6.00 9.19
CA GLY A 126 -21.71 -6.24 7.87
C GLY A 126 -21.94 -4.97 7.04
N LYS A 127 -21.42 -3.82 7.49
CA LYS A 127 -21.52 -2.54 6.78
C LYS A 127 -20.19 -2.25 6.06
N PRO A 128 -20.20 -1.57 4.90
CA PRO A 128 -18.97 -1.22 4.21
C PRO A 128 -18.10 -0.27 5.07
N PRO A 129 -16.76 -0.36 4.94
CA PRO A 129 -15.85 0.58 5.61
C PRO A 129 -16.05 2.01 5.04
N PRO A 130 -15.72 3.05 5.83
CA PRO A 130 -15.93 4.46 5.46
C PRO A 130 -15.08 4.92 4.27
#